data_AF-A0AAU9YR03-F1
#
_entry.id   AF-A0AAU9YR03-F1
#
_cell.length_a   1.000
_cell.length_b   1.000
_cell.length_c   1.000
_cell.angle_alpha   90.00
_cell.angle_beta   90.00
_cell.angle_gamma   90.00
#
_symmetry.space_group_name_H-M   'P 1'
#
loop_
_entity.id
_entity.type
_entity.pdbx_description
1 polymer ?
#
loop_
_entity_poly.entity_id
_entity_poly.type
_entity_poly.pdbx_seq_one_letter_code
_entity_poly.pdbx_strand_id
1 'polypeptide(L)'
;MGTGKAQLYVRHRVQEAFRVATASRDPNVPILPYVQIFYEMTNHLLPLEELEHSIGESAAQGAAGVVVWVSSGNTTTKESCQTIKEYMDSTLGPFILNVTSAAVLCSEALCSGHGRCARRPSYPEALLTLDPASFSIQLTHDGRSPSLKGTLSLKDQAQMAVKFKCRCYGGWYGKRCEKQGM
;
A
#
# COMPACT_ATOMS: atom_id res chain seq x y z
N MET A 1 14.77 1.12 -16.94
CA MET A 1 14.26 2.48 -16.68
C MET A 1 12.80 2.50 -17.09
N GLY A 2 11.90 2.69 -16.12
CA GLY A 2 10.45 2.68 -16.34
C GLY A 2 10.01 3.85 -17.22
N THR A 3 8.93 3.65 -17.98
CA THR A 3 8.46 4.64 -18.99
C THR A 3 7.72 5.84 -18.38
N GLY A 4 7.75 6.02 -17.05
CA GLY A 4 6.96 7.01 -16.32
C GLY A 4 5.44 6.79 -16.40
N LYS A 5 4.99 5.64 -16.93
CA LYS A 5 3.56 5.33 -17.17
C LYS A 5 2.98 4.28 -16.21
N ALA A 6 3.83 3.59 -15.45
CA ALA A 6 3.41 2.50 -14.58
C ALA A 6 2.39 2.94 -13.54
N GLN A 7 2.64 4.09 -12.90
CA GLN A 7 1.72 4.64 -11.91
C GLN A 7 0.34 4.94 -12.51
N LEU A 8 0.27 5.57 -13.69
CA LEU A 8 -1.01 5.84 -14.36
C LEU A 8 -1.73 4.56 -14.76
N TYR A 9 -0.99 3.56 -15.25
CA TYR A 9 -1.54 2.24 -15.58
C TYR A 9 -2.19 1.59 -14.35
N VAL A 10 -1.48 1.51 -13.22
CA VAL A 10 -2.03 0.92 -11.99
C VAL A 10 -3.18 1.77 -11.47
N ARG A 11 -2.99 3.10 -11.42
CA ARG A 11 -3.97 4.07 -10.91
C ARG A 11 -5.34 3.84 -11.51
N HIS A 12 -5.42 3.80 -12.84
CA HIS A 12 -6.70 3.67 -13.52
C HIS A 12 -7.31 2.27 -13.39
N ARG A 13 -6.51 1.20 -13.31
CA ARG A 13 -7.03 -0.16 -13.08
C ARG A 13 -7.65 -0.32 -11.70
N VAL A 14 -7.02 0.26 -10.66
CA VAL A 14 -7.56 0.23 -9.30
C VAL A 14 -8.80 1.13 -9.19
N GLN A 15 -8.77 2.32 -9.81
CA GLN A 15 -9.94 3.21 -9.86
C GLN A 15 -11.13 2.54 -10.54
N GLU A 16 -10.90 1.78 -11.60
CA GLU A 16 -11.96 1.08 -12.32
C GLU A 16 -12.64 0.02 -11.44
N ALA A 17 -11.86 -0.75 -10.66
CA ALA A 17 -12.43 -1.69 -9.70
C ALA A 17 -13.34 -0.98 -8.69
N PHE A 18 -12.92 0.16 -8.15
CA PHE A 18 -13.76 0.96 -7.25
C PHE A 18 -14.99 1.57 -7.94
N ARG A 19 -14.85 2.01 -9.20
CA ARG A 19 -15.96 2.57 -9.98
C ARG A 19 -17.04 1.52 -10.20
N VAL A 20 -16.66 0.31 -10.62
CA VAL A 20 -17.58 -0.81 -10.83
C VAL A 20 -18.21 -1.25 -9.51
N ALA A 21 -17.43 -1.35 -8.42
CA ALA A 21 -17.95 -1.66 -7.08
C ALA A 21 -19.03 -0.66 -6.63
N THR A 22 -18.79 0.64 -6.82
CA THR A 22 -19.73 1.71 -6.45
C THR A 22 -21.03 1.65 -7.28
N ALA A 23 -20.94 1.20 -8.53
CA ALA A 23 -22.11 0.99 -9.39
C ALA A 23 -22.82 -0.36 -9.13
N SER A 24 -22.24 -1.22 -8.29
CA SER A 24 -22.79 -2.53 -7.95
C SER A 24 -23.73 -2.46 -6.74
N ARG A 25 -24.31 -3.60 -6.36
CA ARG A 25 -25.17 -3.70 -5.16
C ARG A 25 -24.39 -3.61 -3.85
N ASP A 26 -23.07 -3.82 -3.88
CA ASP A 26 -22.21 -3.75 -2.70
C ASP A 26 -21.02 -2.80 -2.95
N PRO A 27 -21.14 -1.51 -2.56
CA PRO A 27 -20.07 -0.54 -2.73
C PRO A 27 -18.87 -0.78 -1.80
N ASN A 28 -18.98 -1.69 -0.83
CA ASN A 28 -17.96 -1.96 0.19
C ASN A 28 -17.16 -3.24 -0.08
N VAL A 29 -17.35 -3.87 -1.25
CA VAL A 29 -16.60 -5.06 -1.63
C VAL A 29 -15.07 -4.82 -1.51
N PRO A 30 -14.32 -5.71 -0.84
CA PRO A 30 -12.87 -5.61 -0.76
C PRO A 30 -12.22 -5.72 -2.14
N ILE A 31 -11.38 -4.75 -2.49
CA ILE A 31 -10.58 -4.78 -3.73
C ILE A 31 -9.15 -5.17 -3.38
N LEU A 32 -8.68 -6.28 -3.95
CA LEU A 32 -7.33 -6.83 -3.77
C LEU A 32 -6.66 -7.01 -5.14
N PRO A 33 -5.91 -5.99 -5.64
CA PRO A 33 -5.17 -6.13 -6.88
C PRO A 33 -4.13 -7.24 -6.79
N TYR A 34 -3.96 -7.98 -7.88
CA TYR A 34 -2.83 -8.89 -8.06
C TYR A 34 -1.62 -8.07 -8.53
N VAL A 35 -0.49 -8.26 -7.85
CA VAL A 35 0.78 -7.58 -8.15
C VAL A 35 1.89 -8.60 -8.31
N GLN A 36 2.91 -8.24 -9.08
CA GLN A 36 4.13 -9.03 -9.23
C GLN A 36 5.31 -8.23 -8.68
N ILE A 37 6.40 -8.93 -8.34
CA ILE A 37 7.67 -8.30 -7.95
C ILE A 37 8.68 -8.28 -9.10
N PHE A 38 8.27 -8.78 -10.27
CA PHE A 38 9.01 -8.76 -11.53
C PHE A 38 8.20 -7.99 -12.58
N TYR A 39 8.88 -7.43 -13.59
CA TYR A 39 8.17 -7.03 -14.81
C TYR A 39 7.59 -8.26 -15.50
N GLU A 40 6.40 -8.10 -16.08
CA GLU A 40 5.63 -9.19 -16.70
C GLU A 40 6.48 -10.00 -17.70
N MET A 41 6.48 -11.32 -17.54
CA MET A 41 7.21 -12.27 -18.39
C MET A 41 8.74 -12.07 -18.39
N THR A 42 9.32 -11.50 -17.32
CA THR A 42 10.77 -11.32 -17.17
C THR A 42 11.30 -11.87 -15.84
N ASN A 43 12.63 -11.86 -15.69
CA ASN A 43 13.33 -12.07 -14.42
C ASN A 43 13.84 -10.74 -13.80
N HIS A 44 13.36 -9.59 -14.30
CA HIS A 44 13.78 -8.29 -13.81
C HIS A 44 12.90 -7.87 -12.63
N LEU A 45 13.49 -7.85 -11.44
CA LEU A 45 12.84 -7.35 -10.23
C LEU A 45 12.44 -5.89 -10.39
N LEU A 46 11.29 -5.54 -9.82
CA LEU A 46 10.81 -4.17 -9.77
C LEU A 46 11.73 -3.34 -8.84
N PRO A 47 12.19 -2.15 -9.26
CA PRO A 47 12.81 -1.22 -8.33
C PRO A 47 11.79 -0.67 -7.33
N LEU A 48 12.26 -0.05 -6.25
CA LEU A 48 11.41 0.56 -5.21
C LEU A 48 10.35 1.52 -5.80
N GLU A 49 10.73 2.33 -6.78
CA GLU A 49 9.83 3.24 -7.50
C GLU A 49 8.62 2.51 -8.13
N GLU A 50 8.83 1.31 -8.69
CA GLU A 50 7.73 0.54 -9.28
C GLU A 50 6.87 -0.15 -8.21
N LEU A 51 7.41 -0.43 -7.01
CA LEU A 51 6.62 -0.86 -5.86
C LEU A 51 5.72 0.27 -5.34
N GLU A 52 6.24 1.50 -5.31
CA GLU A 52 5.47 2.72 -4.99
C GLU A 52 4.35 2.94 -6.00
N HIS A 53 4.64 2.78 -7.29
CA HIS A 53 3.66 2.91 -8.37
C HIS A 53 2.64 1.76 -8.47
N SER A 54 2.87 0.63 -7.78
CA SER A 54 1.96 -0.53 -7.79
C SER A 54 1.25 -0.73 -6.45
N ILE A 55 1.95 -1.26 -5.46
CA ILE A 55 1.44 -1.54 -4.12
C ILE A 55 1.14 -0.23 -3.39
N GLY A 56 2.04 0.75 -3.48
CA GLY A 56 1.85 2.07 -2.86
C GLY A 56 0.62 2.80 -3.44
N GLU A 57 0.49 2.81 -4.77
CA GLU A 57 -0.66 3.36 -5.47
C GLU A 57 -1.98 2.65 -5.08
N SER A 58 -1.96 1.32 -4.95
CA SER A 58 -3.11 0.55 -4.50
C SER A 58 -3.55 0.91 -3.07
N ALA A 59 -2.58 1.00 -2.14
CA ALA A 59 -2.84 1.39 -0.76
C ALA A 59 -3.36 2.83 -0.68
N ALA A 60 -2.78 3.76 -1.44
CA ALA A 60 -3.19 5.16 -1.48
C ALA A 60 -4.64 5.34 -1.96
N GLN A 61 -5.17 4.43 -2.78
CA GLN A 61 -6.58 4.45 -3.19
C GLN A 61 -7.55 3.80 -2.19
N GLY A 62 -7.04 3.21 -1.11
CA GLY A 62 -7.82 2.52 -0.10
C GLY A 62 -8.17 1.06 -0.45
N ALA A 63 -7.33 0.40 -1.26
CA ALA A 63 -7.46 -1.04 -1.52
C ALA A 63 -7.44 -1.84 -0.20
N ALA A 64 -8.06 -3.02 -0.21
CA ALA A 64 -8.12 -3.89 0.97
C ALA A 64 -6.81 -4.58 1.29
N GLY A 65 -5.94 -4.66 0.30
CA GLY A 65 -4.65 -5.30 0.34
C GLY A 65 -4.22 -5.55 -1.09
N VAL A 66 -3.19 -6.35 -1.25
CA VAL A 66 -2.71 -6.83 -2.55
C VAL A 66 -2.42 -8.32 -2.42
N VAL A 67 -2.52 -9.04 -3.53
CA VAL A 67 -2.02 -10.41 -3.63
C VAL A 67 -0.71 -10.37 -4.41
N VAL A 68 0.40 -10.66 -3.73
CA VAL A 68 1.72 -10.75 -4.37
C VAL A 68 1.84 -12.14 -5.00
N TRP A 69 1.77 -12.20 -6.32
CA TRP A 69 1.95 -13.42 -7.09
C TRP A 69 3.37 -13.49 -7.65
N VAL A 70 3.98 -14.67 -7.56
CA VAL A 70 5.30 -14.96 -8.13
C VAL A 70 5.16 -16.23 -8.98
N SER A 71 5.59 -16.15 -10.24
CA SER A 71 5.55 -17.30 -11.13
C SER A 71 6.47 -18.41 -10.63
N SER A 72 6.04 -19.66 -10.78
CA SER A 72 6.89 -20.82 -10.48
C SER A 72 8.20 -20.79 -11.27
N GLY A 73 8.18 -20.21 -12.48
CA GLY A 73 9.37 -19.99 -13.30
C GLY A 73 10.46 -19.17 -12.59
N ASN A 74 10.07 -18.18 -11.77
CA ASN A 74 10.99 -17.32 -11.02
C ASN A 74 11.45 -17.94 -9.69
N THR A 75 10.99 -19.14 -9.32
CA THR A 75 11.35 -19.83 -8.07
C THR A 75 11.91 -21.23 -8.31
N THR A 76 12.35 -21.53 -9.53
CA THR A 76 12.82 -22.88 -9.92
C THR A 76 14.26 -23.18 -9.53
N THR A 77 15.14 -22.17 -9.55
CA THR A 77 16.58 -22.35 -9.28
C THR A 77 16.98 -21.79 -7.93
N LYS A 78 18.07 -22.33 -7.35
CA LYS A 78 18.65 -21.82 -6.11
C LYS A 78 19.01 -20.34 -6.24
N GLU A 79 19.56 -19.94 -7.39
CA GLU A 79 19.97 -18.57 -7.68
C GLU A 79 18.77 -17.62 -7.72
N SER A 80 17.65 -18.06 -8.30
CA SER A 80 16.43 -17.25 -8.36
C SER A 80 15.82 -17.06 -6.97
N CYS A 81 15.76 -18.14 -6.18
CA CYS A 81 15.30 -18.07 -4.79
C CYS A 81 16.19 -17.19 -3.91
N GLN A 82 17.52 -17.28 -4.10
CA GLN A 82 18.48 -16.44 -3.40
C GLN A 82 18.32 -14.96 -3.75
N THR A 83 18.10 -14.65 -5.03
CA THR A 83 17.82 -13.29 -5.51
C THR A 83 16.54 -12.74 -4.90
N ILE A 84 15.47 -13.54 -4.81
CA ILE A 84 14.21 -13.15 -4.16
C ILE A 84 14.41 -12.91 -2.66
N LYS A 85 15.20 -13.75 -1.99
CA LYS A 85 15.54 -13.56 -0.57
C LYS A 85 16.25 -12.21 -0.35
N GLU A 86 17.27 -11.91 -1.14
CA GLU A 86 18.01 -10.65 -1.04
C GLU A 86 17.12 -9.44 -1.33
N TYR A 87 16.23 -9.55 -2.31
CA TYR A 87 15.24 -8.53 -2.61
C TYR A 87 14.20 -8.34 -1.50
N MET A 88 13.77 -9.43 -0.86
CA MET A 88 12.88 -9.39 0.31
C MET A 88 13.54 -8.65 1.47
N ASP A 89 14.80 -8.98 1.76
CA ASP A 89 15.54 -8.41 2.89
C ASP A 89 15.88 -6.93 2.67
N SER A 90 16.22 -6.54 1.43
CA SER A 90 16.71 -5.19 1.12
C SER A 90 15.64 -4.19 0.67
N THR A 91 14.59 -4.66 -0.02
CA THR A 91 13.68 -3.76 -0.77
C THR A 91 12.21 -4.04 -0.43
N LEU A 92 11.72 -5.25 -0.73
CA LEU A 92 10.30 -5.54 -0.63
C LEU A 92 9.82 -5.58 0.82
N GLY A 93 10.50 -6.32 1.71
CA GLY A 93 10.11 -6.44 3.11
C GLY A 93 10.00 -5.08 3.82
N PRO A 94 11.03 -4.22 3.75
CA PRO A 94 10.97 -2.87 4.32
C PRO A 94 9.86 -2.01 3.72
N PHE A 95 9.64 -2.10 2.40
CA PHE A 95 8.57 -1.35 1.75
C PHE A 95 7.17 -1.83 2.18
N ILE A 96 6.95 -3.15 2.30
CA ILE A 96 5.70 -3.73 2.81
C ILE A 96 5.43 -3.29 4.24
N LEU A 97 6.45 -3.27 5.10
CA LEU A 97 6.30 -2.77 6.47
C LEU A 97 5.95 -1.27 6.47
N ASN A 98 6.62 -0.48 5.63
CA ASN A 98 6.35 0.96 5.50
C ASN A 98 4.88 1.23 5.12
N VAL A 99 4.42 0.70 4.00
CA VAL A 99 3.07 0.98 3.47
C VAL A 99 1.98 0.41 4.38
N THR A 100 2.18 -0.78 4.93
CA THR A 100 1.21 -1.41 5.84
C THR A 100 1.07 -0.63 7.14
N SER A 101 2.19 -0.25 7.76
CA SER A 101 2.18 0.53 9.00
C SER A 101 1.59 1.92 8.78
N ALA A 102 1.92 2.60 7.67
CA ALA A 102 1.32 3.89 7.33
C ALA A 102 -0.20 3.79 7.14
N ALA A 103 -0.68 2.72 6.51
CA ALA A 103 -2.12 2.47 6.34
C ALA A 103 -2.84 2.26 7.67
N VAL A 104 -2.27 1.46 8.58
CA VAL A 104 -2.82 1.23 9.93
C VAL A 104 -2.85 2.53 10.73
N LEU A 105 -1.72 3.23 10.80
CA LEU A 105 -1.60 4.50 11.54
C LEU A 105 -2.57 5.56 11.00
N CYS A 106 -2.74 5.65 9.68
CA CYS A 106 -3.69 6.58 9.10
C CYS A 106 -5.14 6.19 9.40
N SER A 107 -5.48 4.89 9.35
CA SER A 107 -6.79 4.38 9.75
C SER A 107 -7.13 4.78 11.19
N GLU A 108 -6.21 4.54 12.13
CA GLU A 108 -6.39 4.90 13.54
C GLU A 108 -6.49 6.41 13.73
N ALA A 109 -5.53 7.17 13.19
CA ALA A 109 -5.43 8.61 13.43
C ALA A 109 -6.52 9.41 12.72
N LEU A 110 -6.87 9.07 11.48
CA LEU A 110 -7.80 9.86 10.67
C LEU A 110 -9.21 9.28 10.63
N CYS A 111 -9.33 7.95 10.61
CA CYS A 111 -10.57 7.23 10.37
C CYS A 111 -11.08 6.46 11.60
N SER A 112 -10.64 6.84 12.80
CA SER A 112 -11.09 6.26 14.08
C SER A 112 -10.86 4.75 14.18
N GLY A 113 -9.97 4.17 13.36
CA GLY A 113 -9.78 2.72 13.24
C GLY A 113 -10.88 1.99 12.48
N HIS A 114 -11.87 2.71 11.93
CA HIS A 114 -13.08 2.15 11.33
C HIS A 114 -13.21 2.45 9.83
N GLY A 115 -12.08 2.75 9.18
CA GLY A 115 -12.04 2.94 7.74
C GLY A 115 -10.62 3.02 7.20
N ARG A 116 -10.51 2.97 5.88
CA ARG A 116 -9.23 3.12 5.19
C ARG A 116 -9.02 4.56 4.76
N CYS A 117 -7.78 5.01 4.86
CA CYS A 117 -7.38 6.23 4.19
C CYS A 117 -7.35 6.02 2.67
N ALA A 118 -7.96 6.94 1.94
CA ALA A 118 -7.93 7.02 0.49
C ALA A 118 -7.56 8.44 0.07
N ARG A 119 -6.73 8.54 -0.96
CA ARG A 119 -6.15 9.78 -1.46
C ARG A 119 -7.22 10.76 -1.91
N ARG A 120 -7.01 12.03 -1.61
CA ARG A 120 -7.84 13.12 -2.12
C ARG A 120 -7.46 13.43 -3.56
N PRO A 121 -8.44 13.77 -4.43
CA PRO A 121 -8.16 14.19 -5.79
C PRO A 121 -7.24 15.41 -5.90
N SER A 122 -7.24 16.29 -4.89
CA SER A 122 -6.36 17.47 -4.83
C SER A 122 -4.88 17.14 -4.61
N TYR A 123 -4.55 15.90 -4.23
CA TYR A 123 -3.18 15.42 -4.01
C TYR A 123 -2.97 14.14 -4.82
N PRO A 124 -2.97 14.20 -6.16
CA PRO A 124 -2.99 13.02 -7.02
C PRO A 124 -1.75 12.14 -6.86
N GLU A 125 -0.63 12.68 -6.37
CA GLU A 125 0.63 11.94 -6.20
C GLU A 125 0.93 11.53 -4.75
N ALA A 126 0.00 11.75 -3.82
CA ALA A 126 0.21 11.30 -2.44
C ALA A 126 0.30 9.77 -2.35
N LEU A 127 1.30 9.28 -1.64
CA LEU A 127 1.41 7.88 -1.24
C LEU A 127 1.24 7.76 0.27
N LEU A 128 0.77 6.60 0.72
CA LEU A 128 0.56 6.34 2.14
C LEU A 128 1.79 5.60 2.69
N THR A 129 2.82 6.39 3.01
CA THR A 129 4.11 5.92 3.54
C THR A 129 4.46 6.66 4.84
N LEU A 130 5.35 6.07 5.63
CA LEU A 130 5.88 6.63 6.86
C LEU A 130 6.87 7.76 6.55
N ASP A 131 6.84 8.84 7.35
CA ASP A 131 7.84 9.90 7.28
C ASP A 131 9.16 9.40 7.90
N PRO A 132 10.29 9.41 7.17
CA PRO A 132 11.59 8.98 7.70
C PRO A 132 12.11 9.87 8.83
N ALA A 133 11.56 11.07 9.05
CA ALA A 133 11.87 11.90 10.20
C ALA A 133 11.21 11.41 11.50
N SER A 134 10.06 10.71 11.39
CA SER A 134 9.30 10.18 12.53
C SER A 134 9.53 8.71 12.78
N PHE A 135 9.92 7.96 11.75
CA PHE A 135 10.01 6.51 11.76
C PHE A 135 11.33 6.01 11.18
N SER A 136 11.83 4.90 11.74
CA SER A 136 12.98 4.17 11.25
C SER A 136 12.65 2.69 11.18
N ILE A 137 12.85 2.09 10.00
CA ILE A 137 12.74 0.64 9.80
C ILE A 137 14.12 0.04 10.04
N GLN A 138 14.21 -0.83 11.04
CA GLN A 138 15.43 -1.51 11.41
C GLN A 138 15.46 -2.91 10.79
N LEU A 139 16.41 -3.11 9.88
CA LEU A 139 16.70 -4.41 9.30
C LEU A 139 17.44 -5.26 10.33
N THR A 140 17.06 -6.51 10.42
CA THR A 140 17.70 -7.50 11.28
C THR A 140 18.44 -8.51 10.42
N HIS A 141 19.75 -8.63 10.62
CA HIS A 141 20.62 -9.51 9.82
C HIS A 141 20.54 -11.00 10.21
N ASP A 142 19.81 -11.33 11.28
CA ASP A 142 19.69 -12.69 11.83
C ASP A 142 18.43 -13.43 11.36
N GLY A 143 17.80 -12.96 10.27
CA GLY A 143 16.60 -13.57 9.71
C GLY A 143 15.30 -13.25 10.47
N ARG A 144 15.35 -12.35 11.48
CA ARG A 144 14.13 -11.78 12.06
C ARG A 144 13.44 -10.83 11.09
N SER A 145 12.14 -10.62 11.30
CA SER A 145 11.37 -9.64 10.55
C SER A 145 11.87 -8.21 10.83
N PRO A 146 11.87 -7.31 9.82
CA PRO A 146 12.17 -5.90 10.04
C PRO A 146 11.27 -5.33 11.14
N SER A 147 11.84 -4.48 12.00
CA SER A 147 11.09 -3.83 13.08
C SER A 147 10.93 -2.33 12.82
N LEU A 148 9.79 -1.79 13.24
CA LEU A 148 9.50 -0.37 13.13
C LEU A 148 9.76 0.32 14.47
N LYS A 149 10.55 1.40 14.45
CA LYS A 149 10.71 2.32 15.57
C LYS A 149 10.20 3.70 15.21
N GLY A 150 9.68 4.41 16.20
CA GLY A 150 9.14 5.75 16.03
C GLY A 150 7.70 5.85 16.51
N THR A 151 7.14 7.05 16.38
CA THR A 151 5.78 7.37 16.81
C THR A 151 5.17 8.38 15.85
N LEU A 152 3.87 8.27 15.61
CA LEU A 152 3.17 9.17 14.71
C LEU A 152 3.07 10.57 15.30
N SER A 153 3.78 11.54 14.72
CA SER A 153 3.78 12.92 15.21
C SER A 153 2.49 13.66 14.84
N LEU A 154 2.19 14.77 15.53
CA LEU A 154 1.06 15.64 15.16
C LEU A 154 1.21 16.23 13.76
N LYS A 155 2.45 16.46 13.30
CA LYS A 155 2.74 16.93 11.95
C LYS A 155 2.37 15.88 10.91
N ASP A 156 2.70 14.61 11.17
CA ASP A 156 2.35 13.49 10.28
C ASP A 156 0.83 13.34 10.17
N GLN A 157 0.13 13.41 11.32
CA GLN A 157 -1.33 13.36 11.35
C GLN A 157 -1.97 14.51 10.55
N ALA A 158 -1.43 15.73 10.69
CA ALA A 158 -1.90 16.88 9.91
C ALA A 158 -1.67 16.67 8.40
N GLN A 159 -0.52 16.15 8.00
CA GLN A 159 -0.23 15.81 6.59
C GLN A 159 -1.17 14.73 6.06
N MET A 160 -1.43 13.68 6.84
CA MET A 160 -2.40 12.64 6.50
C MET A 160 -3.80 13.24 6.30
N ALA A 161 -4.27 14.09 7.22
CA ALA A 161 -5.58 14.73 7.13
C ALA A 161 -5.75 15.64 5.90
N VAL A 162 -4.65 16.29 5.48
CA VAL A 162 -4.62 17.13 4.28
C VAL A 162 -4.67 16.30 3.00
N LYS A 163 -3.92 15.19 2.92
CA LYS A 163 -3.75 14.40 1.69
C LYS A 163 -4.79 13.29 1.51
N PHE A 164 -5.37 12.81 2.61
CA PHE A 164 -6.26 11.65 2.61
C PHE A 164 -7.66 11.97 3.18
N LYS A 165 -8.62 11.12 2.84
CA LYS A 165 -9.98 11.06 3.37
C LYS A 165 -10.31 9.62 3.75
N CYS A 166 -11.38 9.41 4.51
CA CYS A 166 -11.76 8.07 4.92
C CYS A 166 -12.72 7.40 3.92
N ARG A 167 -12.54 6.09 3.76
CA ARG A 167 -13.52 5.13 3.22
C ARG A 167 -13.87 4.17 4.35
N CYS A 168 -15.05 4.34 4.93
CA CYS A 168 -15.45 3.60 6.12
C CYS A 168 -15.71 2.13 5.83
N TYR A 169 -15.48 1.29 6.83
CA TYR A 169 -15.88 -0.11 6.79
C TYR A 169 -17.41 -0.23 6.86
N GLY A 170 -17.93 -1.41 6.48
CA GLY A 170 -19.36 -1.70 6.59
C GLY A 170 -19.86 -1.45 8.01
N GLY A 171 -20.98 -0.74 8.14
CA GLY A 171 -21.54 -0.34 9.44
C GLY A 171 -20.94 0.93 10.05
N TRP A 172 -19.99 1.60 9.39
CA TRP A 172 -19.43 2.87 9.87
C TRP A 172 -19.65 4.01 8.87
N TYR A 173 -19.87 5.21 9.39
CA TYR A 173 -20.09 6.41 8.59
C TYR A 173 -19.58 7.68 9.32
N GLY A 174 -19.66 8.81 8.62
CA GLY A 174 -19.09 10.08 9.06
C GLY A 174 -17.79 10.40 8.34
N LYS A 175 -17.27 11.61 8.53
CA LYS A 175 -16.07 12.08 7.81
C LYS A 175 -14.81 11.33 8.25
N ARG A 176 -14.81 10.82 9.49
CA ARG A 176 -13.73 10.09 10.15
C ARG A 176 -14.17 8.69 10.59
N CYS A 177 -15.25 8.15 10.02
CA CYS A 177 -15.82 6.85 10.39
C CYS A 177 -16.11 6.73 11.89
N GLU A 178 -16.53 7.84 12.50
CA GLU A 178 -16.70 7.96 13.95
C GLU A 178 -18.09 7.54 14.44
N LYS A 179 -19.02 7.23 13.52
CA LYS A 179 -20.40 6.86 13.83
C LYS A 179 -20.69 5.45 13.34
N GLN A 180 -21.38 4.68 14.17
CA GLN A 180 -21.83 3.33 13.83
C GLN A 180 -23.26 3.37 13.31
N GLY A 181 -23.50 2.74 12.16
CA GLY A 181 -24.83 2.50 11.60
C GLY A 181 -25.54 1.42 12.42
N MET A 182 -26.84 1.60 12.65
CA MET A 182 -27.71 0.54 13.16
C MET A 182 -27.83 -0.59 12.16
#